data_AF-V5DQT9-F1
#
_entry.id   AF-V5DQT9-F1
#
_cell.length_a   1.000
_cell.length_b   1.000
_cell.length_c   1.000
_cell.angle_alpha   90.00
_cell.angle_beta   90.00
_cell.angle_gamma   90.00
#
_symmetry.space_group_name_H-M   'P 1'
#
loop_
_entity.id
_entity.type
_entity.pdbx_description
1 polymer ?
#
loop_
_entity_poly.entity_id
_entity_poly.type
_entity_poly.pdbx_seq_one_letter_code
_entity_poly.pdbx_strand_id
1 'polypeptide(L)'
;MEVKTRWILRHYRMCVCVRLCFFFSIIYHHPPILLFQCVFICFFSFFLLLLLHGIPPQHMEWKIIILIIILQHYNIQKQQTKRKTMTKKVLVPAADGTEEIELTCITDILRRAEIQVTVASVMESQNLILSRGLKITTDSLLKDESAAAYDGVFLPGGLPGADHLGKNAHLKKILEEMRSQGKWYGAICASPVLALAPMGMLEGVKTVTCYPAMKEKIPSHVHWSTDPVVRYGKCLTSKGPGTAIAFGLAIVAALLTKDCALRLAKELLVDETPFVEKALSNF
;
A
#
# COMPACT_ATOMS: atom_id res chain seq x y z
N MET A 1 56.60 6.43 22.99
CA MET A 1 55.14 6.27 23.25
C MET A 1 54.28 7.44 22.75
N GLU A 2 54.83 8.56 22.27
CA GLU A 2 54.03 9.76 21.94
C GLU A 2 53.39 9.81 20.53
N VAL A 3 53.81 8.95 19.59
CA VAL A 3 53.30 8.99 18.20
C VAL A 3 51.96 8.24 18.03
N LYS A 4 51.73 7.17 18.81
CA LYS A 4 50.48 6.38 18.74
C LYS A 4 49.27 7.13 19.33
N THR A 5 49.46 7.98 20.32
CA THR A 5 48.38 8.70 21.01
C THR A 5 47.83 9.86 20.18
N ARG A 6 48.67 10.55 19.39
CA ARG A 6 48.21 11.61 18.46
C ARG A 6 47.39 11.07 17.28
N TRP A 7 47.66 9.83 16.85
CA TRP A 7 46.93 9.17 15.77
C TRP A 7 45.49 8.81 16.19
N ILE A 8 45.33 8.27 17.40
CA ILE A 8 44.02 7.92 17.98
C ILE A 8 43.17 9.18 18.23
N LEU A 9 43.77 10.28 18.72
CA LEU A 9 43.08 11.56 18.92
C LEU A 9 42.65 12.24 17.60
N ARG A 10 43.40 12.07 16.50
CA ARG A 10 43.02 12.57 15.16
C ARG A 10 41.91 11.74 14.52
N HIS A 11 41.93 10.42 14.68
CA HIS A 11 40.83 9.55 14.25
C HIS A 11 39.53 9.84 15.00
N TYR A 12 39.61 10.12 16.32
CA TYR A 12 38.45 10.51 17.11
C TYR A 12 37.85 11.85 16.64
N ARG A 13 38.68 12.86 16.33
CA ARG A 13 38.19 14.14 15.78
C ARG A 13 37.57 14.01 14.38
N MET A 14 38.07 13.11 13.54
CA MET A 14 37.53 12.86 12.20
C MET A 14 36.17 12.14 12.25
N CYS A 15 36.01 11.18 13.16
CA CYS A 15 34.71 10.56 13.45
C CYS A 15 33.69 11.56 14.00
N VAL A 16 34.14 12.57 14.76
CA VAL A 16 33.28 13.62 15.31
C VAL A 16 32.79 14.58 14.21
N CYS A 17 33.63 14.98 13.25
CA CYS A 17 33.17 15.80 12.11
C CYS A 17 32.17 15.08 11.20
N VAL A 18 32.38 13.80 10.91
CA VAL A 18 31.44 13.01 10.08
C VAL A 18 30.12 12.78 10.84
N ARG A 19 30.17 12.54 12.16
CA ARG A 19 28.97 12.46 13.00
C ARG A 19 28.23 13.80 13.13
N LEU A 20 28.94 14.93 13.21
CA LEU A 20 28.36 16.27 13.28
C LEU A 20 27.66 16.67 11.97
N CYS A 21 28.26 16.39 10.82
CA CYS A 21 27.60 16.64 9.52
C CYS A 21 26.36 15.75 9.32
N PHE A 22 26.39 14.50 9.81
CA PHE A 22 25.24 13.60 9.79
C PHE A 22 24.12 14.08 10.73
N PHE A 23 24.47 14.60 11.92
CA PHE A 23 23.51 15.18 12.86
C PHE A 23 22.88 16.49 12.35
N PHE A 24 23.66 17.37 11.74
CA PHE A 24 23.15 18.62 11.17
C PHE A 24 22.20 18.38 9.99
N SER A 25 22.45 17.37 9.16
CA SER A 25 21.55 17.06 8.04
C SER A 25 20.23 16.40 8.46
N ILE A 26 20.17 15.80 9.65
CA ILE A 26 18.93 15.25 10.23
C ILE A 26 18.06 16.38 10.82
N ILE A 27 18.68 17.45 11.34
CA ILE A 27 17.96 18.56 12.00
C ILE A 27 17.45 19.61 10.98
N TYR A 28 18.17 19.87 9.88
CA TYR A 28 17.94 21.07 9.05
C TYR A 28 17.27 20.87 7.67
N HIS A 29 16.72 19.69 7.34
CA HIS A 29 15.84 19.51 6.16
C HIS A 29 16.39 20.09 4.82
N HIS A 30 17.67 19.88 4.49
CA HIS A 30 18.25 20.38 3.24
C HIS A 30 18.27 19.37 2.08
N PRO A 31 18.21 19.83 0.81
CA PRO A 31 18.16 18.97 -0.36
C PRO A 31 19.44 18.12 -0.55
N PRO A 32 19.34 16.93 -1.17
CA PRO A 32 20.44 15.94 -1.28
C PRO A 32 21.70 16.45 -2.00
N ILE A 33 21.61 17.56 -2.72
CA ILE A 33 22.75 18.24 -3.37
C ILE A 33 23.77 18.75 -2.34
N LEU A 34 23.31 19.26 -1.19
CA LEU A 34 24.18 19.78 -0.13
C LEU A 34 24.96 18.65 0.57
N LEU A 35 24.36 17.46 0.70
CA LEU A 35 25.05 16.29 1.29
C LEU A 35 26.17 15.79 0.38
N PHE A 36 25.91 15.75 -0.94
CA PHE A 36 26.89 15.37 -1.95
C PHE A 36 28.05 16.38 -1.99
N GLN A 37 27.75 17.69 -1.92
CA GLN A 37 28.76 18.74 -1.83
C GLN A 37 29.58 18.63 -0.54
N CYS A 38 28.97 18.37 0.62
CA CYS A 38 29.70 18.20 1.88
C CYS A 38 30.63 16.98 1.88
N VAL A 39 30.20 15.83 1.35
CA VAL A 39 31.05 14.63 1.22
C VAL A 39 32.19 14.89 0.24
N PHE A 40 31.92 15.55 -0.88
CA PHE A 40 32.95 15.91 -1.87
C PHE A 40 33.97 16.89 -1.29
N ILE A 41 33.52 17.92 -0.54
CA ILE A 41 34.38 18.90 0.12
C ILE A 41 35.22 18.27 1.23
N CYS A 42 34.64 17.39 2.05
CA CYS A 42 35.40 16.66 3.07
C CYS A 42 36.45 15.73 2.45
N PHE A 43 36.11 15.05 1.35
CA PHE A 43 37.04 14.18 0.62
C PHE A 43 38.18 14.97 -0.04
N PHE A 44 37.86 16.10 -0.68
CA PHE A 44 38.84 16.97 -1.31
C PHE A 44 39.77 17.63 -0.29
N SER A 45 39.22 18.05 0.86
CA SER A 45 40.00 18.63 1.96
C SER A 45 40.96 17.62 2.59
N PHE A 46 40.53 16.36 2.73
CA PHE A 46 41.36 15.28 3.24
C PHE A 46 42.48 14.90 2.25
N PHE A 47 42.16 14.84 0.96
CA PHE A 47 43.13 14.59 -0.10
C PHE A 47 44.19 15.71 -0.19
N LEU A 48 43.77 16.97 -0.08
CA LEU A 48 44.67 18.13 -0.04
C LEU A 48 45.57 18.09 1.21
N LEU A 49 45.04 17.69 2.37
CA LEU A 49 45.82 17.50 3.60
C LEU A 49 46.89 16.40 3.47
N LEU A 50 46.58 15.29 2.79
CA LEU A 50 47.54 14.22 2.54
C LEU A 50 48.67 14.64 1.59
N LEU A 51 48.33 15.40 0.54
CA LEU A 51 49.31 16.00 -0.37
C LEU A 51 50.21 17.02 0.34
N LEU A 52 49.63 17.88 1.19
CA LEU A 52 50.38 18.87 1.97
C LEU A 52 51.34 18.25 3.00
N HIS A 53 51.09 17.01 3.44
CA HIS A 53 51.97 16.29 4.37
C HIS A 53 52.91 15.30 3.66
N GLY A 54 53.00 15.33 2.32
CA GLY A 54 53.95 14.54 1.55
C GLY A 54 53.73 13.02 1.63
N ILE A 55 52.52 12.57 1.96
CA ILE A 55 52.20 11.14 2.03
C ILE A 55 51.82 10.67 0.61
N PRO A 56 52.65 9.87 -0.07
CA PRO A 56 52.35 9.42 -1.42
C PRO A 56 51.13 8.47 -1.39
N PRO A 57 50.23 8.54 -2.39
CA PRO A 57 49.07 7.67 -2.46
C PRO A 57 49.50 6.27 -2.94
N GLN A 58 50.25 5.56 -2.11
CA GLN A 58 50.66 4.18 -2.35
C GLN A 58 49.91 3.30 -1.36
N HIS A 59 49.07 2.41 -1.89
CA HIS A 59 48.17 1.48 -1.18
C HIS A 59 46.86 2.04 -0.59
N MET A 60 46.19 2.96 -1.28
CA MET A 60 44.72 2.99 -1.20
C MET A 60 44.14 2.28 -2.41
N GLU A 61 43.62 1.08 -2.21
CA GLU A 61 42.95 0.34 -3.28
C GLU A 61 41.68 1.08 -3.70
N TRP A 62 41.75 1.85 -4.78
CA TRP A 62 40.61 2.54 -5.38
C TRP A 62 39.38 1.63 -5.57
N LYS A 63 39.59 0.32 -5.71
CA LYS A 63 38.57 -0.72 -5.70
C LYS A 63 37.72 -0.73 -4.42
N ILE A 64 38.34 -0.56 -3.25
CA ILE A 64 37.65 -0.48 -1.96
C ILE A 64 36.80 0.78 -1.87
N ILE A 65 37.32 1.93 -2.34
CA ILE A 65 36.57 3.19 -2.35
C ILE A 65 35.36 3.10 -3.28
N ILE A 66 35.53 2.56 -4.49
CA ILE A 66 34.44 2.34 -5.45
C ILE A 66 33.39 1.38 -4.86
N LEU A 67 33.82 0.28 -4.23
CA LEU A 67 32.91 -0.67 -3.59
C LEU A 67 32.12 -0.02 -2.44
N ILE A 68 32.77 0.82 -1.61
CA ILE A 68 32.08 1.56 -0.54
C ILE A 68 31.05 2.54 -1.13
N ILE A 69 31.38 3.25 -2.21
CA ILE A 69 30.44 4.16 -2.87
C ILE A 69 29.25 3.39 -3.46
N ILE A 70 29.48 2.24 -4.11
CA ILE A 70 28.41 1.38 -4.64
C ILE A 70 27.52 0.86 -3.51
N LEU A 71 28.11 0.37 -2.42
CA LEU A 71 27.38 -0.13 -1.25
C LEU A 71 26.61 0.99 -0.54
N GLN A 72 27.18 2.19 -0.44
CA GLN A 72 26.51 3.37 0.11
C GLN A 72 25.37 3.83 -0.80
N HIS A 73 25.56 3.88 -2.12
CA HIS A 73 24.51 4.21 -3.07
C HIS A 73 23.39 3.17 -3.01
N TYR A 74 23.71 1.88 -2.97
CA TYR A 74 22.75 0.80 -2.80
C TYR A 74 21.95 0.94 -1.49
N ASN A 75 22.62 1.23 -0.36
CA ASN A 75 21.93 1.44 0.92
C ASN A 75 21.06 2.71 0.93
N ILE A 76 21.51 3.80 0.29
CA ILE A 76 20.71 5.03 0.14
C ILE A 76 19.49 4.75 -0.73
N GLN A 77 19.65 4.05 -1.86
CA GLN A 77 18.53 3.64 -2.70
C GLN A 77 17.55 2.74 -1.93
N LYS A 78 18.06 1.77 -1.15
CA LYS A 78 17.28 0.87 -0.28
C LYS A 78 16.54 1.62 0.83
N GLN A 79 17.19 2.62 1.45
CA GLN A 79 16.57 3.45 2.47
C GLN A 79 15.56 4.44 1.87
N GLN A 80 15.79 4.96 0.68
CA GLN A 80 14.86 5.83 -0.04
C GLN A 80 13.64 5.06 -0.54
N THR A 81 13.80 3.82 -1.03
CA THR A 81 12.66 2.92 -1.35
C THR A 81 11.85 2.61 -0.09
N LYS A 82 12.52 2.27 1.02
CA LYS A 82 11.86 1.99 2.30
C LYS A 82 11.17 3.22 2.93
N ARG A 83 11.69 4.44 2.72
CA ARG A 83 11.08 5.70 3.15
C ARG A 83 9.93 6.18 2.25
N LYS A 84 9.87 5.75 0.99
CA LYS A 84 8.85 6.20 0.02
C LYS A 84 7.55 5.40 0.09
N THR A 85 7.54 4.22 0.73
CA THR A 85 6.34 3.44 0.96
C THR A 85 5.92 3.52 2.42
N MET A 86 5.13 4.54 2.79
CA MET A 86 4.24 4.35 3.93
C MET A 86 3.35 3.14 3.59
N THR A 87 3.44 2.09 4.40
CA THR A 87 2.64 0.88 4.21
C THR A 87 1.17 1.26 4.05
N LYS A 88 0.58 0.90 2.89
CA LYS A 88 -0.82 1.19 2.60
C LYS A 88 -1.71 0.46 3.58
N LYS A 89 -2.79 1.13 4.00
CA LYS A 89 -3.77 0.57 4.93
C LYS A 89 -5.14 0.42 4.27
N VAL A 90 -5.77 -0.73 4.44
CA VAL A 90 -7.09 -1.02 3.88
C VAL A 90 -8.02 -1.52 4.97
N LEU A 91 -9.25 -1.01 4.96
CA LEU A 91 -10.34 -1.48 5.80
C LEU A 91 -11.26 -2.38 4.96
N VAL A 92 -11.55 -3.57 5.49
CA VAL A 92 -12.48 -4.54 4.90
C VAL A 92 -13.62 -4.76 5.89
N PRO A 93 -14.75 -4.03 5.76
CA PRO A 93 -15.91 -4.24 6.61
C PRO A 93 -16.51 -5.64 6.38
N ALA A 94 -16.89 -6.31 7.46
CA ALA A 94 -17.52 -7.62 7.43
C ALA A 94 -18.74 -7.67 8.36
N ALA A 95 -19.68 -8.56 8.07
CA ALA A 95 -20.89 -8.77 8.85
C ALA A 95 -21.25 -10.26 8.89
N ASP A 96 -22.23 -10.62 9.71
CA ASP A 96 -22.87 -11.94 9.56
C ASP A 96 -23.44 -12.07 8.14
N GLY A 97 -23.18 -13.21 7.51
CA GLY A 97 -23.57 -13.51 6.14
C GLY A 97 -22.71 -12.87 5.05
N THR A 98 -21.56 -12.28 5.39
CA THR A 98 -20.52 -11.93 4.39
C THR A 98 -20.04 -13.18 3.65
N GLU A 99 -19.74 -13.07 2.35
CA GLU A 99 -19.26 -14.19 1.51
C GLU A 99 -17.78 -14.51 1.79
N GLU A 100 -17.49 -15.79 2.04
CA GLU A 100 -16.20 -16.29 2.52
C GLU A 100 -15.06 -16.12 1.52
N ILE A 101 -15.28 -16.53 0.27
CA ILE A 101 -14.27 -16.50 -0.79
C ILE A 101 -13.92 -15.05 -1.10
N GLU A 102 -14.92 -14.18 -1.16
CA GLU A 102 -14.74 -12.76 -1.44
C GLU A 102 -13.93 -12.09 -0.32
N LEU A 103 -14.31 -12.29 0.95
CA LEU A 103 -13.59 -11.73 2.10
C LEU A 103 -12.14 -12.25 2.17
N THR A 104 -11.95 -13.56 2.04
CA THR A 104 -10.62 -14.19 2.14
C THR A 104 -9.73 -13.81 0.98
N CYS A 105 -10.23 -13.77 -0.26
CA CYS A 105 -9.43 -13.36 -1.41
C CYS A 105 -9.00 -11.90 -1.32
N ILE A 106 -9.90 -10.99 -0.90
CA ILE A 106 -9.53 -9.58 -0.70
C ILE A 106 -8.42 -9.48 0.36
N THR A 107 -8.61 -10.10 1.52
CA THR A 107 -7.68 -9.95 2.65
C THR A 107 -6.33 -10.63 2.39
N ASP A 108 -6.32 -11.86 1.85
CA ASP A 108 -5.10 -12.62 1.56
C ASP A 108 -4.23 -11.91 0.51
N ILE A 109 -4.81 -11.53 -0.64
CA ILE A 109 -4.06 -10.92 -1.75
C ILE A 109 -3.45 -9.58 -1.34
N LEU A 110 -4.20 -8.76 -0.59
CA LEU A 110 -3.69 -7.48 -0.11
C LEU A 110 -2.57 -7.68 0.92
N ARG A 111 -2.70 -8.64 1.83
CA ARG A 111 -1.64 -8.96 2.80
C ARG A 111 -0.37 -9.49 2.12
N ARG A 112 -0.49 -10.30 1.06
CA ARG A 112 0.66 -10.72 0.23
C ARG A 112 1.36 -9.55 -0.46
N ALA A 113 0.63 -8.48 -0.76
CA ALA A 113 1.17 -7.22 -1.29
C ALA A 113 1.79 -6.31 -0.22
N GLU A 114 1.98 -6.80 1.02
CA GLU A 114 2.42 -6.02 2.18
C GLU A 114 1.51 -4.83 2.52
N ILE A 115 0.23 -4.89 2.13
CA ILE A 115 -0.79 -3.91 2.54
C ILE A 115 -1.31 -4.32 3.92
N GLN A 116 -1.36 -3.37 4.85
CA GLN A 116 -1.95 -3.61 6.16
C GLN A 116 -3.48 -3.64 6.02
N VAL A 117 -4.08 -4.79 6.31
CA VAL A 117 -5.53 -4.98 6.19
C VAL A 117 -6.15 -5.16 7.57
N THR A 118 -7.11 -4.30 7.89
CA THR A 118 -8.01 -4.44 9.05
C THR A 118 -9.35 -4.98 8.57
N VAL A 119 -9.75 -6.15 9.07
CA VAL A 119 -11.12 -6.66 8.95
C VAL A 119 -11.91 -6.16 10.14
N ALA A 120 -12.95 -5.37 9.91
CA ALA A 120 -13.75 -4.77 11.00
C ALA A 120 -15.21 -5.24 10.92
N SER A 121 -15.73 -5.76 12.03
CA SER A 121 -17.12 -6.19 12.11
C SER A 121 -18.07 -4.99 12.22
N VAL A 122 -19.10 -4.94 11.39
CA VAL A 122 -20.18 -3.94 11.51
C VAL A 122 -21.26 -4.35 12.50
N MET A 123 -21.14 -5.55 13.09
CA MET A 123 -22.03 -6.09 14.11
C MET A 123 -21.54 -5.64 15.51
N GLU A 124 -22.27 -6.02 16.56
CA GLU A 124 -21.84 -5.76 17.95
C GLU A 124 -20.71 -6.68 18.44
N SER A 125 -20.40 -7.74 17.68
CA SER A 125 -19.41 -8.76 18.00
C SER A 125 -18.34 -8.86 16.91
N GLN A 126 -17.09 -9.12 17.32
CA GLN A 126 -16.00 -9.46 16.39
C GLN A 126 -16.12 -10.89 15.84
N ASN A 127 -16.84 -11.77 16.54
CA ASN A 127 -17.11 -13.12 16.05
C ASN A 127 -18.30 -13.08 15.08
N LEU A 128 -18.07 -13.55 13.86
CA LEU A 128 -19.05 -13.55 12.77
C LEU A 128 -19.26 -14.96 12.22
N ILE A 129 -20.47 -15.22 11.72
CA ILE A 129 -20.81 -16.39 10.92
C ILE A 129 -21.06 -15.94 9.48
N LEU A 130 -20.20 -16.39 8.57
CA LEU A 130 -20.24 -16.05 7.16
C LEU A 130 -21.32 -16.84 6.41
N SER A 131 -21.54 -16.52 5.13
CA SER A 131 -22.72 -16.92 4.34
C SER A 131 -22.97 -18.43 4.19
N ARG A 132 -21.90 -19.23 4.28
CA ARG A 132 -21.84 -20.70 4.22
C ARG A 132 -21.45 -21.33 5.56
N GLY A 133 -21.48 -20.55 6.65
CA GLY A 133 -21.30 -21.04 8.01
C GLY A 133 -19.85 -21.02 8.52
N LEU A 134 -18.90 -20.48 7.75
CA LEU A 134 -17.54 -20.28 8.25
C LEU A 134 -17.56 -19.27 9.40
N LYS A 135 -16.93 -19.62 10.52
CA LYS A 135 -16.83 -18.74 11.69
C LYS A 135 -15.48 -18.05 11.69
N ILE A 136 -15.49 -16.73 11.86
CA ILE A 136 -14.27 -15.92 11.93
C ILE A 136 -14.30 -14.98 13.14
N THR A 137 -13.14 -14.49 13.54
CA THR A 137 -12.99 -13.36 14.46
C THR A 137 -12.33 -12.21 13.71
N THR A 138 -12.96 -11.04 13.68
CA THR A 138 -12.44 -9.83 13.02
C THR A 138 -11.37 -9.14 13.87
N ASP A 139 -10.54 -8.31 13.24
CA ASP A 139 -9.45 -7.59 13.91
C ASP A 139 -9.99 -6.53 14.90
N SER A 140 -11.11 -5.89 14.55
CA SER A 140 -11.78 -4.87 15.36
C SER A 140 -13.29 -4.80 15.11
N LEU A 141 -13.99 -3.93 15.84
CA LEU A 141 -15.35 -3.49 15.54
C LEU A 141 -15.28 -2.20 14.70
N LEU A 142 -16.15 -2.07 13.71
CA LEU A 142 -16.17 -0.91 12.81
C LEU A 142 -16.39 0.40 13.56
N LYS A 143 -17.13 0.39 14.68
CA LYS A 143 -17.38 1.58 15.51
C LYS A 143 -16.11 2.22 16.07
N ASP A 144 -15.02 1.44 16.16
CA ASP A 144 -13.72 1.90 16.65
C ASP A 144 -12.81 2.39 15.51
N GLU A 145 -13.27 2.31 14.26
CA GLU A 145 -12.51 2.67 13.06
C GLU A 145 -12.88 4.06 12.51
N SER A 146 -11.93 4.68 11.81
CA SER A 146 -12.13 5.99 11.16
C SER A 146 -11.48 6.06 9.78
N ALA A 147 -12.07 6.84 8.86
CA ALA A 147 -11.59 6.97 7.47
C ALA A 147 -10.15 7.49 7.37
N ALA A 148 -9.70 8.29 8.35
CA ALA A 148 -8.37 8.89 8.35
C ALA A 148 -7.24 7.83 8.34
N ALA A 149 -7.49 6.66 8.94
CA ALA A 149 -6.48 5.60 9.08
C ALA A 149 -6.24 4.78 7.80
N TYR A 150 -7.08 4.91 6.78
CA TYR A 150 -7.08 4.00 5.62
C TYR A 150 -6.84 4.71 4.29
N ASP A 151 -6.21 4.03 3.35
CA ASP A 151 -6.04 4.41 1.94
C ASP A 151 -7.15 3.84 1.04
N GLY A 152 -7.83 2.79 1.49
CA GLY A 152 -8.90 2.12 0.75
C GLY A 152 -9.93 1.40 1.64
N VAL A 153 -11.19 1.34 1.20
CA VAL A 153 -12.26 0.51 1.80
C VAL A 153 -12.90 -0.37 0.76
N PHE A 154 -12.93 -1.68 0.98
CA PHE A 154 -13.49 -2.64 0.03
C PHE A 154 -14.49 -3.58 0.69
N LEU A 155 -15.70 -3.63 0.14
CA LEU A 155 -16.84 -4.35 0.71
C LEU A 155 -17.00 -5.70 0.01
N PRO A 156 -16.77 -6.83 0.71
CA PRO A 156 -17.20 -8.13 0.22
C PRO A 156 -18.72 -8.20 0.11
N GLY A 157 -19.25 -9.17 -0.62
CA GLY A 157 -20.67 -9.43 -0.79
C GLY A 157 -21.23 -10.44 0.19
N GLY A 158 -22.09 -11.32 -0.33
CA GLY A 158 -23.02 -12.14 0.44
C GLY A 158 -24.31 -11.35 0.69
N LEU A 159 -25.48 -11.95 0.42
CA LEU A 159 -26.74 -11.19 0.48
C LEU A 159 -27.04 -10.60 1.88
N PRO A 160 -26.97 -11.37 2.98
CA PRO A 160 -27.18 -10.80 4.32
C PRO A 160 -26.05 -9.87 4.72
N GLY A 161 -24.80 -10.24 4.41
CA GLY A 161 -23.63 -9.42 4.72
C GLY A 161 -23.71 -8.04 4.06
N ALA A 162 -23.97 -7.99 2.75
CA ALA A 162 -24.12 -6.75 1.99
C ALA A 162 -25.29 -5.88 2.49
N ASP A 163 -26.40 -6.48 2.93
CA ASP A 163 -27.52 -5.76 3.53
C ASP A 163 -27.16 -5.14 4.90
N HIS A 164 -26.48 -5.90 5.77
CA HIS A 164 -25.94 -5.37 7.03
C HIS A 164 -24.95 -4.22 6.80
N LEU A 165 -24.03 -4.38 5.83
CA LEU A 165 -23.10 -3.32 5.43
C LEU A 165 -23.89 -2.08 4.97
N GLY A 166 -24.86 -2.25 4.07
CA GLY A 166 -25.67 -1.17 3.50
C GLY A 166 -26.49 -0.37 4.50
N LYS A 167 -26.86 -0.97 5.63
CA LYS A 167 -27.65 -0.34 6.70
C LYS A 167 -26.78 0.31 7.79
N ASN A 168 -25.46 0.13 7.76
CA ASN A 168 -24.59 0.67 8.80
C ASN A 168 -24.27 2.16 8.55
N ALA A 169 -24.81 3.04 9.41
CA ALA A 169 -24.63 4.48 9.29
C ALA A 169 -23.18 4.95 9.48
N HIS A 170 -22.40 4.27 10.34
CA HIS A 170 -20.99 4.61 10.56
C HIS A 170 -20.14 4.25 9.34
N LEU A 171 -20.40 3.11 8.69
CA LEU A 171 -19.76 2.73 7.43
C LEU A 171 -20.04 3.75 6.33
N LYS A 172 -21.29 4.22 6.21
CA LYS A 172 -21.65 5.28 5.26
C LYS A 172 -20.79 6.53 5.48
N LYS A 173 -20.66 6.99 6.73
CA LYS A 173 -19.84 8.15 7.08
C LYS A 173 -18.36 7.95 6.71
N ILE A 174 -17.80 6.78 7.01
CA ILE A 174 -16.43 6.43 6.61
C ILE A 174 -16.26 6.53 5.08
N LEU A 175 -17.18 5.92 4.33
CA LEU A 175 -17.13 5.93 2.85
C LEU A 175 -17.26 7.34 2.26
N GLU A 176 -18.15 8.17 2.79
CA GLU A 176 -18.32 9.57 2.37
C GLU A 176 -17.04 10.38 2.62
N GLU A 177 -16.44 10.25 3.80
CA GLU A 177 -15.16 10.89 4.15
C GLU A 177 -14.04 10.43 3.22
N MET A 178 -13.93 9.13 2.94
CA MET A 178 -12.93 8.60 2.02
C MET A 178 -13.10 9.11 0.59
N ARG A 179 -14.34 9.16 0.09
CA ARG A 179 -14.62 9.71 -1.23
C ARG A 179 -14.24 11.19 -1.30
N SER A 180 -14.54 11.97 -0.27
CA SER A 180 -14.16 13.40 -0.20
C SER A 180 -12.65 13.62 -0.22
N GLN A 181 -11.88 12.66 0.31
CA GLN A 181 -10.42 12.67 0.33
C GLN A 181 -9.79 12.07 -0.94
N GLY A 182 -10.59 11.65 -1.93
CA GLY A 182 -10.08 11.00 -3.14
C GLY A 182 -9.43 9.63 -2.91
N LYS A 183 -9.76 8.97 -1.80
CA LYS A 183 -9.26 7.63 -1.45
C LYS A 183 -10.02 6.54 -2.22
N TRP A 184 -9.43 5.35 -2.27
CA TRP A 184 -10.03 4.24 -3.00
C TRP A 184 -11.21 3.65 -2.24
N TYR A 185 -12.23 3.23 -2.97
CA TYR A 185 -13.31 2.45 -2.41
C TYR A 185 -13.85 1.46 -3.43
N GLY A 186 -14.54 0.43 -2.98
CA GLY A 186 -15.13 -0.52 -3.89
C GLY A 186 -15.94 -1.60 -3.24
N ALA A 187 -16.61 -2.40 -4.06
CA ALA A 187 -17.45 -3.48 -3.59
C ALA A 187 -17.54 -4.62 -4.61
N ILE A 188 -17.75 -5.84 -4.15
CA ILE A 188 -17.94 -7.01 -5.00
C ILE A 188 -19.33 -7.62 -4.78
N CYS A 189 -19.83 -8.32 -5.81
CA CYS A 189 -21.02 -9.15 -5.72
C CYS A 189 -22.30 -8.36 -5.45
N ALA A 190 -22.95 -8.57 -4.30
CA ALA A 190 -24.19 -7.88 -3.94
C ALA A 190 -23.93 -6.46 -3.40
N SER A 191 -22.75 -6.19 -2.85
CA SER A 191 -22.42 -4.94 -2.16
C SER A 191 -22.42 -3.67 -3.04
N PRO A 192 -22.12 -3.69 -4.35
CA PRO A 192 -22.31 -2.52 -5.21
C PRO A 192 -23.73 -1.96 -5.16
N VAL A 193 -24.76 -2.81 -5.14
CA VAL A 193 -26.16 -2.36 -5.18
C VAL A 193 -26.87 -2.39 -3.82
N LEU A 194 -26.43 -3.22 -2.89
CA LEU A 194 -27.03 -3.29 -1.54
C LEU A 194 -26.32 -2.40 -0.52
N ALA A 195 -25.06 -2.00 -0.77
CA ALA A 195 -24.33 -1.10 0.11
C ALA A 195 -23.96 0.22 -0.57
N LEU A 196 -23.19 0.21 -1.67
CA LEU A 196 -22.71 1.45 -2.27
C LEU A 196 -23.85 2.32 -2.84
N ALA A 197 -24.80 1.72 -3.57
CA ALA A 197 -25.93 2.45 -4.14
C ALA A 197 -26.80 3.17 -3.09
N PRO A 198 -27.36 2.50 -2.05
CA PRO A 198 -28.18 3.19 -1.04
C PRO A 198 -27.39 4.19 -0.17
N MET A 199 -26.07 4.05 -0.07
CA MET A 199 -25.20 5.03 0.59
C MET A 199 -24.88 6.26 -0.27
N GLY A 200 -25.36 6.32 -1.53
CA GLY A 200 -25.07 7.42 -2.46
C GLY A 200 -23.63 7.39 -2.99
N MET A 201 -22.93 6.25 -2.85
CA MET A 201 -21.54 6.09 -3.28
C MET A 201 -21.38 5.87 -4.78
N LEU A 202 -22.48 5.63 -5.50
CA LEU A 202 -22.50 5.54 -6.96
C LEU A 202 -22.85 6.87 -7.64
N GLU A 203 -23.12 7.93 -6.89
CA GLU A 203 -23.37 9.26 -7.46
C GLU A 203 -22.14 9.75 -8.26
N GLY A 204 -22.38 10.14 -9.52
CA GLY A 204 -21.34 10.53 -10.47
C GLY A 204 -20.51 9.37 -11.06
N VAL A 205 -20.79 8.12 -10.67
CA VAL A 205 -20.18 6.91 -11.24
C VAL A 205 -20.97 6.48 -12.48
N LYS A 206 -20.32 6.37 -13.65
CA LYS A 206 -21.03 6.07 -14.91
C LYS A 206 -21.16 4.59 -15.22
N THR A 207 -20.26 3.75 -14.68
CA THR A 207 -20.27 2.32 -14.96
C THR A 207 -19.80 1.53 -13.74
N VAL A 208 -20.48 0.43 -13.47
CA VAL A 208 -20.13 -0.53 -12.42
C VAL A 208 -20.40 -1.95 -12.91
N THR A 209 -19.95 -2.93 -12.14
CA THR A 209 -20.48 -4.29 -12.22
C THR A 209 -20.97 -4.75 -10.85
N CYS A 210 -21.70 -5.85 -10.82
CA CYS A 210 -22.21 -6.48 -9.62
C CYS A 210 -22.53 -7.95 -9.91
N TYR A 211 -23.04 -8.67 -8.92
CA TYR A 211 -23.55 -10.02 -9.14
C TYR A 211 -24.64 -10.01 -10.21
N PRO A 212 -24.61 -10.88 -11.24
CA PRO A 212 -25.51 -10.78 -12.39
C PRO A 212 -27.00 -10.76 -12.05
N ALA A 213 -27.43 -11.55 -11.05
CA ALA A 213 -28.83 -11.56 -10.59
C ALA A 213 -29.28 -10.26 -9.92
N MET A 214 -28.34 -9.36 -9.60
CA MET A 214 -28.58 -8.10 -8.92
C MET A 214 -28.52 -6.89 -9.87
N LYS A 215 -28.26 -7.11 -11.17
CA LYS A 215 -28.07 -6.03 -12.16
C LYS A 215 -29.25 -5.07 -12.25
N GLU A 216 -30.48 -5.56 -12.07
CA GLU A 216 -31.70 -4.77 -12.14
C GLU A 216 -31.84 -3.78 -10.97
N LYS A 217 -31.00 -3.91 -9.93
CA LYS A 217 -30.92 -2.97 -8.80
C LYS A 217 -29.88 -1.86 -9.00
N ILE A 218 -29.13 -1.88 -10.10
CA ILE A 218 -28.21 -0.78 -10.43
C ILE A 218 -29.04 0.47 -10.73
N PRO A 219 -28.67 1.65 -10.19
CA PRO A 219 -29.37 2.89 -10.52
C PRO A 219 -29.40 3.13 -12.03
N SER A 220 -30.52 3.59 -12.57
CA SER A 220 -30.75 3.73 -14.02
C SER A 220 -29.74 4.63 -14.75
N HIS A 221 -29.08 5.54 -14.04
CA HIS A 221 -28.04 6.42 -14.58
C HIS A 221 -26.64 5.78 -14.65
N VAL A 222 -26.48 4.55 -14.13
CA VAL A 222 -25.22 3.82 -14.09
C VAL A 222 -25.30 2.62 -15.02
N HIS A 223 -24.33 2.50 -15.93
CA HIS A 223 -24.24 1.36 -16.84
C HIS A 223 -23.72 0.10 -16.12
N TRP A 224 -24.36 -1.05 -16.36
CA TRP A 224 -23.87 -2.34 -15.91
C TRP A 224 -22.90 -2.95 -16.93
N SER A 225 -21.64 -3.10 -16.56
CA SER A 225 -20.64 -3.80 -17.38
C SER A 225 -20.56 -5.29 -17.02
N THR A 226 -20.29 -6.11 -18.03
CA THR A 226 -20.07 -7.55 -17.90
C THR A 226 -18.64 -7.92 -17.50
N ASP A 227 -17.74 -6.93 -17.46
CA ASP A 227 -16.32 -7.07 -17.12
C ASP A 227 -16.13 -7.66 -15.70
N PRO A 228 -15.08 -8.47 -15.49
CA PRO A 228 -14.84 -9.10 -14.19
C PRO A 228 -14.58 -8.09 -13.09
N VAL A 229 -13.89 -6.99 -13.42
CA VAL A 229 -13.65 -5.85 -12.54
C VAL A 229 -13.85 -4.58 -13.34
N VAL A 230 -14.58 -3.62 -12.77
CA VAL A 230 -14.84 -2.31 -13.37
C VAL A 230 -14.21 -1.25 -12.49
N ARG A 231 -13.41 -0.37 -13.10
CA ARG A 231 -12.85 0.82 -12.48
C ARG A 231 -13.50 2.06 -13.06
N TYR A 232 -14.06 2.90 -12.20
CA TYR A 232 -14.48 4.26 -12.56
C TYR A 232 -13.94 5.25 -11.54
N GLY A 233 -12.95 6.05 -11.95
CA GLY A 233 -12.22 6.94 -11.03
C GLY A 233 -11.56 6.14 -9.90
N LYS A 234 -12.00 6.39 -8.66
CA LYS A 234 -11.56 5.71 -7.42
C LYS A 234 -12.51 4.59 -6.94
N CYS A 235 -13.59 4.33 -7.69
CA CYS A 235 -14.53 3.25 -7.42
C CYS A 235 -14.10 1.98 -8.17
N LEU A 236 -13.93 0.87 -7.45
CA LEU A 236 -13.73 -0.46 -8.01
C LEU A 236 -14.94 -1.35 -7.72
N THR A 237 -15.45 -2.04 -8.73
CA THR A 237 -16.53 -3.03 -8.53
C THR A 237 -16.23 -4.35 -9.22
N SER A 238 -16.77 -5.46 -8.68
CA SER A 238 -16.55 -6.81 -9.20
C SER A 238 -17.80 -7.70 -9.04
N LYS A 239 -17.84 -8.84 -9.74
CA LYS A 239 -19.07 -9.63 -9.96
C LYS A 239 -19.41 -10.63 -8.87
N GLY A 240 -18.46 -11.34 -8.27
CA GLY A 240 -18.78 -12.41 -7.32
C GLY A 240 -17.59 -13.28 -6.95
N PRO A 241 -17.80 -14.44 -6.31
CA PRO A 241 -16.71 -15.28 -5.80
C PRO A 241 -15.70 -15.66 -6.88
N GLY A 242 -16.17 -16.00 -8.09
CA GLY A 242 -15.31 -16.34 -9.22
C GLY A 242 -14.45 -15.21 -9.78
N THR A 243 -14.69 -13.96 -9.36
CA THR A 243 -13.88 -12.78 -9.76
C THR A 243 -13.16 -12.14 -8.56
N ALA A 244 -13.18 -12.78 -7.38
CA ALA A 244 -12.62 -12.23 -6.15
C ALA A 244 -11.09 -12.07 -6.21
N ILE A 245 -10.38 -13.03 -6.84
CA ILE A 245 -8.93 -12.94 -7.02
C ILE A 245 -8.56 -11.75 -7.91
N ALA A 246 -9.22 -11.60 -9.07
CA ALA A 246 -9.01 -10.46 -9.95
C ALA A 246 -9.36 -9.13 -9.28
N PHE A 247 -10.38 -9.11 -8.41
CA PHE A 247 -10.72 -7.93 -7.63
C PHE A 247 -9.61 -7.56 -6.63
N GLY A 248 -9.10 -8.53 -5.87
CA GLY A 248 -7.95 -8.32 -4.98
C GLY A 248 -6.72 -7.78 -5.73
N LEU A 249 -6.38 -8.37 -6.88
CA LEU A 249 -5.27 -7.91 -7.71
C LEU A 249 -5.50 -6.51 -8.29
N ALA A 250 -6.72 -6.17 -8.69
CA ALA A 250 -7.08 -4.82 -9.13
C ALA A 250 -6.94 -3.80 -8.00
N ILE A 251 -7.27 -4.17 -6.76
CA ILE A 251 -7.03 -3.31 -5.59
C ILE A 251 -5.53 -3.09 -5.36
N VAL A 252 -4.71 -4.14 -5.47
CA VAL A 252 -3.25 -4.01 -5.41
C VAL A 252 -2.74 -3.05 -6.49
N ALA A 253 -3.21 -3.20 -7.72
CA ALA A 253 -2.84 -2.31 -8.82
C ALA A 253 -3.24 -0.85 -8.56
N ALA A 254 -4.39 -0.63 -7.92
CA ALA A 254 -4.91 0.69 -7.57
C ALA A 254 -4.13 1.40 -6.45
N LEU A 255 -3.74 0.65 -5.41
CA LEU A 255 -3.09 1.18 -4.21
C LEU A 255 -1.57 1.26 -4.35
N LEU A 256 -0.99 0.32 -5.10
CA LEU A 256 0.45 0.21 -5.34
C LEU A 256 0.73 0.44 -6.82
N THR A 257 0.89 -0.62 -7.60
CA THR A 257 1.23 -0.58 -9.03
C THR A 257 0.72 -1.81 -9.76
N LYS A 258 0.47 -1.70 -11.07
CA LYS A 258 0.15 -2.83 -11.95
C LYS A 258 1.20 -3.94 -11.89
N ASP A 259 2.49 -3.58 -11.88
CA ASP A 259 3.58 -4.55 -11.81
C ASP A 259 3.57 -5.37 -10.51
N CYS A 260 3.20 -4.75 -9.38
CA CYS A 260 3.01 -5.47 -8.13
C CYS A 260 1.87 -6.49 -8.24
N ALA A 261 0.75 -6.12 -8.86
CA ALA A 261 -0.37 -7.02 -9.10
C ALA A 261 0.00 -8.17 -10.05
N LEU A 262 0.71 -7.89 -11.15
CA LEU A 262 1.14 -8.91 -12.11
C LEU A 262 2.12 -9.93 -11.50
N ARG A 263 3.03 -9.46 -10.63
CA ARG A 263 3.93 -10.35 -9.88
C ARG A 263 3.17 -11.25 -8.91
N LEU A 264 2.21 -10.70 -8.16
CA LEU A 264 1.35 -11.52 -7.30
C LEU A 264 0.48 -12.49 -8.08
N ALA A 265 -0.02 -12.10 -9.26
CA ALA A 265 -0.79 -12.99 -10.12
C ALA A 265 0.02 -14.24 -10.51
N LYS A 266 1.32 -14.07 -10.81
CA LYS A 266 2.26 -15.18 -11.08
C LYS A 266 2.47 -16.07 -9.86
N GLU A 267 2.69 -15.46 -8.69
CA GLU A 267 2.88 -16.20 -7.42
C GLU A 267 1.63 -17.01 -7.03
N LEU A 268 0.44 -16.51 -7.40
CA LEU A 268 -0.85 -17.16 -7.18
C LEU A 268 -1.25 -18.12 -8.31
N LEU A 269 -0.45 -18.25 -9.37
CA LEU A 269 -0.71 -19.09 -10.55
C LEU A 269 -2.02 -18.73 -11.28
N VAL A 270 -2.31 -17.43 -11.41
CA VAL A 270 -3.52 -16.90 -12.06
C VAL A 270 -3.22 -15.87 -13.16
N ASP A 271 -1.95 -15.64 -13.50
CA ASP A 271 -1.54 -14.63 -14.47
C ASP A 271 -1.97 -14.95 -15.91
N GLU A 272 -2.19 -16.21 -16.24
CA GLU A 272 -2.72 -16.65 -17.54
C GLU A 272 -4.25 -16.70 -17.61
N THR A 273 -4.94 -16.25 -16.56
CA THR A 273 -6.41 -16.31 -16.53
C THR A 273 -7.02 -15.11 -17.26
N PRO A 274 -7.98 -15.32 -18.21
CA PRO A 274 -8.56 -14.23 -18.99
C PRO A 274 -9.23 -13.14 -18.13
N PHE A 275 -9.76 -13.51 -16.96
CA PHE A 275 -10.41 -12.55 -16.07
C PHE A 275 -9.41 -11.67 -15.30
N VAL A 276 -8.20 -12.16 -14.97
CA VAL A 276 -7.13 -11.35 -14.37
C VAL A 276 -6.53 -10.42 -15.41
N GLU A 277 -6.23 -10.92 -16.60
CA GLU A 277 -5.70 -10.10 -17.71
C GLU A 277 -6.65 -8.92 -18.00
N LYS A 278 -7.94 -9.23 -18.17
CA LYS A 278 -8.96 -8.21 -18.42
C LYS A 278 -9.08 -7.22 -17.26
N ALA A 279 -9.05 -7.68 -16.00
CA ALA A 279 -9.12 -6.79 -14.83
C ALA A 279 -7.92 -5.82 -14.74
N LEU A 280 -6.71 -6.30 -15.03
CA LEU A 280 -5.48 -5.51 -14.93
C LEU A 280 -5.20 -4.64 -16.16
N SER A 281 -5.87 -4.88 -17.29
CA SER A 281 -5.73 -4.05 -18.50
C SER A 281 -6.09 -2.57 -18.28
N ASN A 282 -6.93 -2.27 -17.28
CA ASN A 282 -7.46 -0.94 -16.95
C ASN A 282 -6.63 -0.15 -15.91
N PHE A 283 -5.40 -0.61 -15.62
CA PHE A 283 -4.45 0.01 -14.69
C PHE A 283 -3.13 0.32 -15.41
#